data_AF-A0A844GMK5-F1
#
_entry.id   AF-A0A844GMK5-F1
#
_cell.length_a   1.000
_cell.length_b   1.000
_cell.length_c   1.000
_cell.angle_alpha   90.00
_cell.angle_beta   90.00
_cell.angle_gamma   90.00
#
_symmetry.space_group_name_H-M   'P 1'
#
loop_
_entity.id
_entity.type
_entity.pdbx_description
1 polymer ?
#
loop_
_entity_poly.entity_id
_entity_poly.type
_entity_poly.pdbx_seq_one_letter_code
_entity_poly.pdbx_strand_id
1 'polypeptide(L)' 'MIKYECEPCGYIYDPAVGDPDAGIDPETAFEDIPDDWTCPICGLGKDVFVPVED' A
#
# COMPACT_ATOMS: atom_id res chain seq x y z
N MET A 1 0.72 7.81 -10.18
CA MET A 1 0.32 7.79 -8.77
C MET A 1 1.55 7.47 -7.94
N ILE A 2 1.67 8.01 -6.73
CA ILE A 2 2.83 7.81 -5.86
C ILE A 2 2.80 6.39 -5.31
N LYS A 3 3.92 5.66 -5.39
CA LYS A 3 4.06 4.34 -4.75
C LYS A 3 4.41 4.52 -3.28
N TYR A 4 4.06 3.53 -2.46
CA TYR A 4 4.34 3.58 -1.03
C TYR A 4 5.09 2.34 -0.59
N GLU A 5 6.18 2.50 0.16
CA GLU A 5 6.97 1.42 0.72
C GLU A 5 6.66 1.24 2.20
N CYS A 6 6.36 0.01 2.61
CA CYS A 6 6.30 -0.41 4.00
C CYS A 6 7.73 -0.46 4.55
N GLU A 7 8.17 0.56 5.30
CA GLU A 7 9.55 0.65 5.81
C GLU A 7 10.02 -0.61 6.58
N PRO A 8 9.17 -1.29 7.38
CA PRO A 8 9.60 -2.48 8.12
C PRO A 8 9.94 -3.71 7.28
N CYS A 9 9.32 -3.87 6.10
CA CYS A 9 9.46 -5.11 5.32
C CYS A 9 9.80 -4.91 3.83
N GLY A 10 9.82 -3.66 3.34
CA GLY A 10 10.14 -3.32 1.95
C GLY A 10 9.05 -3.68 0.94
N TYR A 11 7.83 -3.99 1.37
CA TYR A 11 6.70 -4.18 0.45
C TYR A 11 6.35 -2.84 -0.20
N ILE A 12 6.18 -2.82 -1.52
CA ILE A 12 5.76 -1.64 -2.27
C ILE A 12 4.30 -1.80 -2.68
N TYR A 13 3.44 -0.93 -2.17
CA TYR A 13 2.12 -0.71 -2.73
C TYR A 13 2.27 0.10 -4.03
N ASP A 14 1.89 -0.52 -5.15
CA ASP A 14 1.80 0.13 -6.46
C ASP A 14 0.34 0.41 -6.79
N PRO A 15 -0.12 1.68 -6.80
CA PRO A 15 -1.49 2.02 -7.17
C PRO A 15 -1.91 1.49 -8.54
N ALA A 16 -0.98 1.29 -9.49
CA ALA A 16 -1.33 0.73 -10.80
C ALA A 16 -1.74 -0.76 -10.71
N VAL A 17 -1.36 -1.44 -9.64
CA VAL A 17 -1.68 -2.85 -9.37
C VAL A 17 -2.80 -2.99 -8.35
N GLY A 18 -2.83 -2.12 -7.33
CA GLY A 18 -3.72 -2.26 -6.17
C GLY A 18 -3.29 -3.39 -5.25
N ASP A 19 -4.25 -3.92 -4.50
CA ASP A 19 -4.13 -5.15 -3.70
C ASP A 19 -5.43 -5.97 -3.79
N PRO A 20 -5.67 -6.64 -4.95
CA PRO A 20 -6.94 -7.30 -5.23
C PRO A 20 -7.31 -8.42 -4.24
N ASP A 21 -6.31 -9.08 -3.64
CA ASP A 21 -6.53 -10.12 -2.63
C ASP A 21 -7.11 -9.54 -1.34
N ALA A 22 -6.80 -8.28 -1.03
CA ALA A 22 -7.41 -7.50 0.05
C ALA A 22 -8.63 -6.68 -0.40
N GLY A 23 -9.09 -6.83 -1.65
CA GLY A 23 -10.23 -6.09 -2.20
C GLY A 23 -9.92 -4.65 -2.61
N ILE A 24 -8.65 -4.32 -2.83
CA ILE A 24 -8.21 -3.02 -3.33
C ILE A 24 -7.97 -3.12 -4.83
N ASP A 25 -8.83 -2.49 -5.63
CA ASP A 25 -8.75 -2.55 -7.08
C ASP A 25 -7.50 -1.81 -7.62
N PRO A 26 -7.02 -2.18 -8.82
CA PRO A 26 -6.05 -1.38 -9.56
C PRO A 26 -6.53 0.07 -9.71
N GLU A 27 -5.57 0.98 -9.81
CA GLU A 27 -5.76 2.43 -9.87
C GLU A 27 -6.29 3.08 -8.59
N THR A 28 -6.29 2.36 -7.46
CA THR A 28 -6.60 2.93 -6.14
C THR A 28 -5.37 3.64 -5.57
N ALA A 29 -5.46 4.95 -5.27
CA ALA A 29 -4.37 5.66 -4.61
C ALA A 29 -4.21 5.17 -3.16
N PHE A 30 -2.98 5.20 -2.62
CA PHE A 30 -2.71 4.75 -1.24
C PHE A 30 -3.57 5.49 -0.20
N GLU A 31 -3.81 6.78 -0.43
CA GLU A 31 -4.64 7.64 0.42
C GLU A 31 -6.11 7.19 0.44
N ASP A 32 -6.60 6.56 -0.64
CA ASP A 32 -7.98 6.09 -0.79
C ASP A 32 -8.21 4.67 -0.24
N ILE A 33 -7.15 3.96 0.15
CA ILE A 33 -7.26 2.62 0.78
C ILE A 33 -7.96 2.76 2.15
N PRO A 34 -8.88 1.86 2.51
CA PRO A 34 -9.47 1.81 3.86
C PRO A 34 -8.43 1.80 4.99
N ASP A 35 -8.75 2.44 6.11
CA ASP A 35 -7.82 2.56 7.27
C ASP A 35 -7.54 1.21 7.98
N ASP A 36 -8.39 0.20 7.77
CA ASP A 36 -8.23 -1.15 8.30
C ASP A 36 -7.41 -2.07 7.38
N TRP A 37 -7.01 -1.61 6.21
CA TRP A 37 -6.05 -2.32 5.37
C TRP A 37 -4.69 -2.40 6.06
N THR A 38 -4.04 -3.54 5.89
CA THR A 38 -2.71 -3.82 6.44
C THR A 38 -1.80 -4.34 5.35
N CYS A 39 -0.50 -4.09 5.47
CA CYS A 39 0.52 -4.62 4.57
C CYS A 39 0.34 -6.13 4.37
N PRO A 40 0.21 -6.62 3.13
CA PRO A 40 -0.04 -8.04 2.85
C PRO A 40 1.13 -8.95 3.23
N ILE A 41 2.31 -8.37 3.49
CA ILE A 41 3.52 -9.11 3.85
C ILE A 41 3.71 -9.22 5.37
N CYS A 42 3.52 -8.13 6.12
CA CYS A 42 3.83 -8.09 7.55
C CYS A 42 2.64 -7.80 8.47
N GLY A 43 1.47 -7.43 7.93
CA GLY A 43 0.26 -7.17 8.69
C GLY A 43 0.26 -5.85 9.50
N LEU A 44 1.23 -4.97 9.29
CA LEU A 44 1.24 -3.63 9.89
C LEU A 44 0.34 -2.66 9.10
N GLY A 45 -0.19 -1.64 9.77
CA GLY A 45 -1.12 -0.68 9.19
C GLY A 45 -0.48 0.31 8.23
N LYS A 46 -1.30 1.24 7.71
CA LYS A 46 -0.85 2.28 6.77
C LYS A 46 0.15 3.28 7.35
N ASP A 47 0.28 3.36 8.67
CA ASP A 47 1.12 4.31 9.40
C ASP A 47 2.64 4.06 9.22
N VAL A 48 3.03 2.87 8.76
CA VAL A 48 4.44 2.51 8.51
C VAL A 48 4.85 2.64 7.04
N PHE A 49 3.97 3.19 6.19
CA PHE A 49 4.23 3.37 4.77
C PHE A 49 4.71 4.78 4.47
N VAL A 50 5.75 4.88 3.64
CA VAL A 50 6.32 6.15 3.18
C VAL A 50 6.24 6.26 1.66
N PRO A 51 6.01 7.46 1.10
CA PRO A 51 6.01 7.65 -0.34
C PRO A 51 7.40 7.36 -0.92
N VAL A 52 7.42 6.61 -2.02
CA VAL A 52 8.63 6.38 -2.81
C VAL A 52 8.69 7.42 -3.92
N GLU A 53 9.70 8.27 -3.86
CA GLU A 53 10.09 9.15 -4.98
C GLU A 53 11.08 8.38 -5.87
N ASP A 54 10.92 8.46 -7.19
CA ASP A 54 11.90 7.94 -8.18
C ASP A 54 13.26 8.67 -8.09
#